data_AF-A0A0F5LGM0-F1
#
_entry.id   AF-A0A0F5LGM0-F1
#
_cell.length_a   1.000
_cell.length_b   1.000
_cell.length_c   1.000
_cell.angle_alpha   90.00
_cell.angle_beta   90.00
_cell.angle_gamma   90.00
#
_symmetry.space_group_name_H-M   'P 1'
#
loop_
_entity.id
_entity.type
_entity.pdbx_description
1 polymer ?
#
loop_
_entity_poly.entity_id
_entity_poly.type
_entity_poly.pdbx_seq_one_letter_code
_entity_poly.pdbx_strand_id
1 'polypeptide(L)' 'MVAVSVGGPDAQRFASGKAIIRRGDNLWTIARRVYGEGMKYTTIYEANAGQIRDPDRIYPGQVFSLPQ' A
#
# COMPACT_ATOMS: atom_id res chain seq x y z
N MET A 1 2.93 -23.95 21.00
CA MET A 1 2.94 -22.49 20.72
C MET A 1 3.46 -22.28 19.32
N VAL A 2 2.59 -22.11 18.32
CA VAL A 2 2.99 -21.63 17.00
C VAL A 2 1.99 -20.53 16.66
N ALA A 3 2.38 -19.28 16.94
CA ALA A 3 1.69 -18.16 16.35
C ALA A 3 1.88 -18.31 14.84
N VAL A 4 0.82 -18.70 14.14
CA VAL A 4 0.77 -18.55 12.69
C VAL A 4 0.77 -17.05 12.45
N SER A 5 1.95 -16.47 12.29
CA SER A 5 2.12 -15.14 11.74
C SER A 5 1.55 -15.18 10.33
N VAL A 6 0.25 -14.89 10.21
CA VAL A 6 -0.40 -14.57 8.93
C VAL A 6 0.10 -13.20 8.52
N GLY A 7 1.40 -13.14 8.23
CA GLY A 7 2.13 -12.03 7.68
C GLY A 7 3.06 -12.66 6.67
N GLY A 8 2.49 -13.10 5.54
CA GLY A 8 3.29 -13.54 4.41
C GLY A 8 4.28 -12.44 3.99
N PRO A 9 5.21 -12.71 3.07
CA PRO A 9 6.17 -11.72 2.56
C PRO A 9 5.52 -10.41 2.08
N ASP A 10 4.20 -10.43 1.84
CA ASP A 10 3.39 -9.26 1.54
C ASP A 10 3.14 -8.30 2.70
N ALA A 11 3.28 -8.68 3.97
CA ALA A 11 3.21 -7.74 5.09
C ALA A 11 4.52 -6.95 5.24
N GLN A 12 5.66 -7.61 4.98
CA GLN A 12 6.98 -6.99 5.01
C GLN A 12 7.15 -5.88 3.95
N ARG A 13 6.43 -5.94 2.82
CA ARG A 13 6.52 -4.94 1.74
C ARG A 13 5.89 -3.59 2.08
N PHE A 14 5.13 -3.53 3.17
CA PHE A 14 4.54 -2.30 3.72
C PHE A 14 5.37 -1.74 4.88
N ALA A 15 6.60 -2.25 5.08
CA ALA A 15 7.50 -1.79 6.12
C ALA A 15 7.97 -0.35 5.86
N SER A 16 8.18 0.39 6.95
CA SER A 16 8.87 1.69 6.95
C SER A 16 8.11 2.86 6.33
N GLY A 17 6.77 2.78 6.24
CA GLY A 17 5.98 3.87 5.65
C GLY A 17 6.14 3.95 4.12
N LYS A 18 6.49 2.85 3.46
CA LYS A 18 6.51 2.72 2.00
C LYS A 18 5.90 1.40 1.57
N ALA A 19 5.28 1.38 0.38
CA ALA A 19 4.67 0.20 -0.22
C ALA A 19 5.21 -0.01 -1.63
N ILE A 20 5.63 -1.24 -1.94
CA ILE A 20 5.93 -1.65 -3.32
C ILE A 20 4.67 -2.24 -3.95
N ILE A 21 4.21 -1.60 -5.03
CA ILE A 21 3.05 -2.03 -5.80
C ILE A 21 3.39 -3.31 -6.55
N ARG A 22 2.51 -4.30 -6.46
CA ARG A 22 2.56 -5.55 -7.21
C ARG A 22 1.32 -5.68 -8.08
N ARG A 23 1.37 -6.62 -9.01
CA ARG A 23 0.22 -6.95 -9.85
C ARG A 23 -0.95 -7.38 -8.96
N GLY A 24 -2.09 -6.70 -9.10
CA GLY A 24 -3.30 -6.99 -8.32
C GLY A 24 -3.46 -6.15 -7.04
N ASP A 25 -2.49 -5.31 -6.69
CA ASP A 25 -2.75 -4.29 -5.66
C ASP A 25 -3.57 -3.14 -6.22
N ASN A 26 -4.31 -2.50 -5.32
CA ASN A 26 -4.97 -1.22 -5.55
C ASN A 26 -4.84 -0.35 -4.29
N LEU A 27 -4.99 0.97 -4.44
CA LEU A 27 -4.83 1.90 -3.33
C LEU A 27 -5.73 1.57 -2.12
N TRP A 28 -6.94 1.07 -2.37
CA TRP A 28 -7.89 0.67 -1.33
C TRP A 28 -7.39 -0.51 -0.49
N THR A 29 -6.92 -1.57 -1.15
CA THR A 29 -6.39 -2.78 -0.48
C THR A 29 -5.12 -2.47 0.29
N ILE A 30 -4.27 -1.57 -0.22
CA ILE A 30 -3.07 -1.09 0.47
C ILE A 30 -3.49 -0.29 1.70
N ALA A 31 -4.39 0.68 1.55
CA ALA A 31 -4.89 1.49 2.66
C ALA A 31 -5.51 0.65 3.76
N ARG A 32 -6.33 -0.35 3.39
CA ARG A 32 -6.93 -1.28 4.36
C ARG A 32 -5.89 -2.12 5.10
N ARG A 33 -4.78 -2.50 4.45
CA ARG A 33 -3.71 -3.28 5.07
C ARG A 33 -2.81 -2.43 5.97
N VAL A 34 -2.55 -1.18 5.58
CA VAL A 34 -1.62 -0.28 6.28
C VAL A 34 -2.33 0.44 7.43
N TYR A 35 -3.51 1.00 7.17
CA TYR A 35 -4.24 1.83 8.12
C TYR A 35 -5.43 1.12 8.77
N GLY A 36 -5.75 -0.11 8.35
CA GLY A 36 -7.00 -0.78 8.74
C GLY A 36 -8.24 -0.26 7.99
N GLU A 37 -8.15 0.92 7.37
CA GLU A 37 -9.26 1.61 6.73
C GLU A 37 -9.00 1.81 5.23
N GLY A 38 -9.82 1.19 4.38
CA GLY A 38 -9.72 1.32 2.93
C GLY A 38 -9.93 2.77 2.44
N MET A 39 -10.74 3.56 3.16
CA MET A 39 -11.03 4.97 2.84
C MET A 39 -9.80 5.87 2.90
N LYS A 40 -8.74 5.49 3.64
CA LYS A 40 -7.48 6.26 3.70
C LYS A 40 -6.61 6.13 2.44
N TYR A 41 -7.15 5.56 1.37
CA TYR A 41 -6.51 5.55 0.06
C TYR A 41 -6.27 6.98 -0.46
N THR A 42 -7.12 7.94 -0.09
CA THR A 42 -6.94 9.36 -0.45
C THR A 42 -5.66 9.94 0.12
N THR A 43 -5.31 9.60 1.36
CA THR A 43 -4.06 10.03 1.99
C THR A 43 -2.83 9.45 1.27
N ILE A 44 -2.90 8.19 0.83
CA ILE A 44 -1.84 7.60 -0.02
C ILE A 44 -1.76 8.33 -1.35
N TYR A 45 -2.90 8.61 -1.97
CA TYR A 45 -2.96 9.32 -3.24
C TYR A 45 -2.35 10.72 -3.13
N GLU A 46 -2.74 11.51 -2.13
CA GLU A 46 -2.22 12.86 -1.89
C GLU A 46 -0.70 12.85 -1.65
N ALA A 47 -0.21 11.94 -0.81
CA ALA A 47 1.21 11.79 -0.53
C ALA A 47 2.05 11.38 -1.75
N ASN A 48 1.42 10.80 -2.78
CA ASN A 48 2.08 10.31 -3.98
C ASN A 48 1.52 10.95 -5.26
N ALA A 49 0.78 12.05 -5.17
CA ALA A 49 0.13 12.67 -6.33
C ALA A 49 1.16 13.08 -7.41
N GLY A 50 2.39 13.38 -7.02
CA GLY A 50 3.50 13.63 -7.96
C GLY A 50 3.99 12.38 -8.72
N GLN A 51 3.69 11.17 -8.23
CA GLN A 51 4.04 9.89 -8.86
C GLN A 51 2.84 9.21 -9.52
N ILE A 52 1.62 9.55 -9.08
CA ILE A 52 0.36 9.01 -9.58
C ILE A 52 -0.23 10.00 -10.57
N ARG A 53 0.03 9.77 -11.87
CA ARG A 53 -0.60 10.58 -12.93
C ARG A 53 -2.09 10.27 -13.10
N ASP A 54 -2.47 9.04 -12.81
CA ASP A 54 -3.83 8.56 -12.92
C ASP A 54 -4.05 7.54 -11.77
N PRO A 55 -4.97 7.81 -10.83
CA PRO A 55 -5.22 6.95 -9.67
C PRO A 55 -5.70 5.55 -10.05
N ASP A 56 -6.31 5.40 -11.22
CA ASP A 56 -6.76 4.11 -11.73
C ASP A 56 -5.62 3.33 -12.44
N ARG A 57 -4.49 3.99 -12.69
CA ARG A 57 -3.32 3.39 -13.36
C ARG A 57 -2.09 3.43 -12.46
N ILE A 58 -2.05 2.45 -11.55
CA ILE A 58 -0.84 2.12 -10.80
C ILE A 58 -0.16 0.89 -11.40
N TYR A 59 1.16 0.90 -11.44
CA TYR A 59 1.97 -0.11 -12.10
C TYR A 59 2.80 -0.91 -11.08
N PRO A 60 2.94 -2.24 -11.27
CA PRO A 60 3.84 -3.04 -10.47
C PRO A 60 5.28 -2.49 -10.50
N GLY A 61 5.94 -2.45 -9.35
CA GLY A 61 7.29 -1.90 -9.18
C GLY A 61 7.33 -0.45 -8.71
N GLN A 62 6.20 0.28 -8.72
CA GLN A 62 6.13 1.61 -8.12
C GLN A 62 6.27 1.53 -6.60
N VAL A 63 6.90 2.55 -6.01
CA VAL A 63 7.07 2.67 -4.55
C VAL A 63 6.30 3.87 -4.05
N PHE A 64 5.21 3.64 -3.32
CA PHE A 64 4.40 4.70 -2.73
C PHE A 64 4.80 4.95 -1.28
N SER A 65 4.79 6.21 -0.89
CA SER A 65 4.96 6.63 0.50
C SER A 65 3.61 6.52 1.22
N LEU A 66 3.63 5.94 2.41
CA LEU A 66 2.48 5.72 3.27
C LEU A 66 2.63 6.64 4.49
N PRO A 67 2.03 7.85 4.48
CA PRO A 67 2.05 8.74 5.65
C PRO A 67 1.29 8.10 6.81
N GLN A 68 1.74 8.26 8.07
CA GLN A 68 1.02 7.72 9.24
C GLN A 68 -0.22 8.54 9.60
#